data_AF-J7Q8I3-F1
#
_entry.id   AF-J7Q8I3-F1
#
_cell.length_a   1.000
_cell.length_b   1.000
_cell.length_c   1.000
_cell.angle_alpha   90.00
_cell.angle_beta   90.00
_cell.angle_gamma   90.00
#
_symmetry.space_group_name_H-M   'P 1'
#
loop_
_entity.id
_entity.type
_entity.pdbx_description
1 polymer ?
#
loop_
_entity_poly.entity_id
_entity_poly.type
_entity_poly.pdbx_seq_one_letter_code
_entity_poly.pdbx_strand_id
1 'polypeptide(L)'
;MRRRLVEVWPAVNEQQIASWITKRLGVEVPRDWHGEPVWSRYLSDADLRDVLDAITIAFLVSRDRKFLIEVATIFREENVGYRVDEQGVVHFAVDVEFERAVQSTIRGLDDPRYGNVIASFKRIQPELNKDPPDGKQAIRASFDAVEALFKLMFSRAHRLGGGEAQTHLAPLVTDRSEEGAERRAALKWVSSFKEWIEACHFYRHEQGQPEPHQPHIDLAIALISGGITYLRWLATFDRPRGDQE
;
A
#
# COMPACT_ATOMS: atom_id res chain seq x y z
N MET A 1 12.78 17.72 5.61
CA MET A 1 13.24 16.45 6.23
C MET A 1 14.75 16.42 6.48
N ARG A 2 15.62 16.28 5.46
CA ARG A 2 17.08 16.06 5.63
C ARG A 2 17.79 17.05 6.56
N ARG A 3 17.54 18.35 6.40
CA ARG A 3 18.10 19.39 7.30
C ARG A 3 17.78 19.14 8.77
N ARG A 4 16.54 18.75 9.09
CA ARG A 4 16.10 18.48 10.45
C ARG A 4 16.66 17.16 10.99
N LEU A 5 16.90 16.18 10.12
CA LEU A 5 17.57 14.93 10.50
C LEU A 5 19.00 15.19 11.02
N VAL A 6 19.69 16.22 10.51
CA VAL A 6 21.01 16.62 11.02
C VAL A 6 20.93 17.09 12.46
N GLU A 7 19.89 17.87 12.81
CA GLU A 7 19.72 18.45 14.14
C GLU A 7 19.42 17.39 15.22
N VAL A 8 18.80 16.28 14.81
CA VAL A 8 18.42 15.19 15.72
C VAL A 8 19.35 13.98 15.62
N TRP A 9 20.37 14.03 14.76
CA TRP A 9 21.27 12.89 14.55
C TRP A 9 21.98 12.49 15.86
N PRO A 10 22.13 11.19 16.18
CA PRO A 10 22.72 10.78 17.44
C PRO A 10 24.18 11.23 17.56
N ALA A 11 24.49 12.02 18.59
CA ALA A 11 25.85 12.46 18.89
C ALA A 11 26.75 11.36 19.51
N VAL A 12 26.14 10.23 19.88
CA VAL A 12 26.84 9.09 20.47
C VAL A 12 27.18 8.05 19.41
N ASN A 13 28.34 7.43 19.54
CA ASN A 13 28.81 6.34 18.67
C ASN A 13 28.91 6.74 17.18
N GLU A 14 29.11 8.02 16.84
CA GLU A 14 29.12 8.51 15.46
C GLU A 14 30.12 7.75 14.57
N GLN A 15 31.34 7.51 15.06
CA GLN A 15 32.35 6.74 14.33
C GLN A 15 31.89 5.31 14.02
N GLN A 16 31.17 4.68 14.95
CA GLN A 16 30.60 3.34 14.77
C GLN A 16 29.44 3.36 13.79
N ILE A 17 28.55 4.36 13.86
CA ILE A 17 27.46 4.55 12.90
C ILE A 17 28.04 4.71 11.49
N ALA A 18 29.05 5.57 11.31
CA ALA A 18 29.70 5.81 10.02
C ALA A 18 30.34 4.54 9.47
N SER A 19 31.05 3.79 10.32
CA SER A 19 31.63 2.49 9.95
C SER A 19 30.57 1.49 9.50
N TRP A 20 29.42 1.43 10.17
CA TRP A 20 28.32 0.52 9.82
C TRP A 20 27.64 0.92 8.52
N ILE A 21 27.42 2.22 8.29
CA ILE A 21 26.89 2.74 7.02
C ILE A 21 27.79 2.32 5.87
N THR A 22 29.10 2.60 5.96
CA THR A 22 30.05 2.21 4.91
C THR A 22 30.12 0.71 4.70
N LYS A 23 30.12 -0.08 5.78
CA LYS A 23 30.18 -1.54 5.68
C LYS A 23 28.91 -2.17 5.11
N ARG A 24 27.73 -1.67 5.46
CA ARG A 24 26.44 -2.29 5.09
C ARG A 24 25.85 -1.74 3.80
N LEU A 25 25.96 -0.43 3.58
CA LEU A 25 25.37 0.24 2.43
C LEU A 25 26.38 0.43 1.30
N GLY A 26 27.68 0.26 1.58
CA GLY A 26 28.74 0.44 0.58
C GLY A 26 28.99 1.90 0.21
N VAL A 27 28.47 2.86 0.99
CA VAL A 27 28.60 4.30 0.75
C VAL A 27 29.60 4.95 1.70
N GLU A 28 30.37 5.91 1.18
CA GLU A 28 31.30 6.65 2.01
C GLU A 28 30.58 7.76 2.80
N VAL A 29 30.83 7.80 4.11
CA VAL A 29 30.42 8.93 4.94
C VAL A 29 31.52 9.99 4.87
N PRO A 30 31.24 11.22 4.38
CA PRO A 30 32.23 12.29 4.33
C PRO A 30 32.85 12.57 5.70
N ARG A 31 34.15 12.85 5.72
CA ARG A 31 34.91 13.17 6.92
C ARG A 31 35.57 14.53 6.82
N ASP A 32 35.77 15.19 7.96
CA ASP A 32 36.54 16.41 8.05
C ASP A 32 38.06 16.13 8.10
N TRP A 33 38.85 17.18 8.28
CA TRP A 33 40.31 17.11 8.36
C TRP A 33 40.82 16.40 9.63
N HIS A 34 39.99 16.26 10.67
CA HIS A 34 40.27 15.45 11.85
C HIS A 34 39.85 14.00 11.70
N GLY A 35 39.18 13.66 10.59
CA GLY A 35 38.63 12.33 10.37
C GLY A 35 37.28 12.11 11.04
N GLU A 36 36.61 13.15 11.53
CA GLU A 36 35.28 13.05 12.13
C GLU A 36 34.19 13.03 11.04
N PRO A 37 33.11 12.25 11.19
CA PRO A 37 32.02 12.19 10.22
C PRO A 37 31.30 13.54 10.08
N VAL A 38 31.02 13.96 8.85
CA VAL A 38 30.29 15.19 8.55
C VAL A 38 28.85 14.85 8.15
N TRP A 39 28.00 14.62 9.15
CA TRP A 39 26.61 14.18 8.96
C TRP A 39 25.76 15.14 8.15
N SER A 40 25.99 16.45 8.30
CA SER A 40 25.29 17.47 7.52
C SER A 40 25.50 17.29 6.01
N ARG A 41 26.71 16.89 5.60
CA ARG A 41 27.04 16.62 4.20
C ARG A 41 26.49 15.28 3.75
N TYR A 42 26.67 14.21 4.53
CA TYR A 42 26.10 12.90 4.23
C TYR A 42 24.58 12.96 4.02
N LEU A 43 23.84 13.51 4.98
CA LEU A 43 22.38 13.56 4.93
C LEU A 43 21.84 14.49 3.84
N SER A 44 22.63 15.46 3.38
CA SER A 44 22.25 16.34 2.28
C SER A 44 22.51 15.72 0.91
N ASP A 45 23.66 15.07 0.74
CA ASP A 45 24.16 14.64 -0.57
C ASP A 45 23.85 13.18 -0.91
N ALA A 46 23.64 12.31 0.09
CA ALA A 46 23.39 10.88 -0.13
C ALA A 46 22.05 10.60 -0.82
N ASP A 47 21.90 9.44 -1.46
CA ASP A 47 20.61 9.03 -2.02
C ASP A 47 19.56 8.87 -0.92
N LEU A 48 18.28 9.09 -1.26
CA LEU A 48 17.21 9.03 -0.26
C LEU A 48 17.16 7.65 0.42
N ARG A 49 17.37 6.57 -0.35
CA ARG A 49 17.45 5.21 0.16
C ARG A 49 18.51 5.08 1.26
N ASP A 50 19.73 5.57 1.01
CA ASP A 50 20.84 5.48 1.97
C ASP A 50 20.59 6.32 3.22
N VAL A 51 19.87 7.45 3.09
CA VAL A 51 19.43 8.24 4.24
C VAL A 51 18.44 7.46 5.10
N LEU A 52 17.46 6.79 4.50
CA LEU A 52 16.46 6.00 5.23
C LEU A 52 17.07 4.76 5.90
N ASP A 53 17.97 4.07 5.20
CA ASP A 53 18.72 2.93 5.76
C ASP A 53 19.68 3.39 6.87
N ALA A 54 20.30 4.57 6.73
CA ALA A 54 21.16 5.15 7.76
C ALA A 54 20.42 5.49 9.05
N ILE A 55 19.14 5.90 8.99
CA ILE A 55 18.30 6.08 10.20
C ILE A 55 18.18 4.76 10.96
N THR A 56 17.94 3.66 10.23
CA THR A 56 17.86 2.31 10.82
C THR A 56 19.17 1.93 11.49
N ILE A 57 20.31 2.14 10.82
CA ILE A 57 21.63 1.86 11.37
C ILE A 57 21.92 2.73 12.60
N ALA A 58 21.63 4.03 12.52
CA ALA A 58 21.85 4.98 13.60
C ALA A 58 21.10 4.55 14.86
N PHE A 59 19.83 4.12 14.75
CA PHE A 59 19.10 3.59 15.89
C PHE A 59 19.66 2.25 16.40
N LEU A 60 20.03 1.33 15.52
CA LEU A 60 20.58 0.04 15.95
C LEU A 60 21.88 0.18 16.77
N VAL A 61 22.69 1.19 16.44
CA VAL A 61 23.97 1.47 17.10
C VAL A 61 23.79 2.35 18.35
N SER A 62 22.98 3.42 18.28
CA SER A 62 22.78 4.34 19.41
C SER A 62 21.80 3.79 20.45
N ARG A 63 20.83 2.98 20.01
CA ARG A 63 19.65 2.55 20.78
C ARG A 63 18.85 3.71 21.38
N ASP A 64 19.01 4.92 20.82
CA ASP A 64 18.37 6.11 21.32
C ASP A 64 16.90 6.18 20.88
N ARG A 65 16.00 6.01 21.87
CA ARG A 65 14.55 6.11 21.65
C ARG A 65 14.11 7.54 21.36
N LYS A 66 14.80 8.55 21.86
CA LYS A 66 14.46 9.96 21.60
C LYS A 66 14.70 10.29 20.14
N PHE A 67 15.84 9.85 19.58
CA PHE A 67 16.13 9.96 18.16
C PHE A 67 14.98 9.42 17.28
N LEU A 68 14.46 8.21 17.57
CA LEU A 68 13.34 7.66 16.79
C LEU A 68 12.06 8.48 16.89
N ILE A 69 11.72 8.97 18.08
CA ILE A 69 10.53 9.81 18.29
C ILE A 69 10.64 11.10 17.49
N GLU A 70 11.82 11.72 17.48
CA GLU A 70 12.10 12.94 16.70
C GLU A 70 12.05 12.66 15.19
N VAL A 71 12.67 11.57 14.71
CA VAL A 71 12.58 11.16 13.30
C VAL A 71 11.13 10.93 12.88
N ALA A 72 10.34 10.22 13.69
CA ALA A 72 8.92 10.00 13.42
C ALA A 72 8.11 11.31 13.38
N THR A 73 8.49 12.28 14.20
CA THR A 73 7.88 13.62 14.24
C THR A 73 8.23 14.40 12.98
N ILE A 74 9.51 14.43 12.60
CA ILE A 74 9.98 15.03 11.34
C ILE A 74 9.25 14.41 10.15
N PHE A 75 9.12 13.08 10.09
CA PHE A 75 8.45 12.43 8.98
C PHE A 75 6.99 12.88 8.82
N ARG A 76 6.29 13.00 9.95
CA ARG A 76 4.89 13.44 9.99
C ARG A 76 4.73 14.91 9.61
N GLU A 77 5.54 15.80 10.19
CA GLU A 77 5.43 17.25 9.98
C GLU A 77 5.85 17.66 8.56
N GLU A 78 6.83 16.95 7.99
CA GLU A 78 7.29 17.20 6.63
C GLU A 78 6.45 16.47 5.58
N ASN A 79 5.40 15.74 6.01
CA ASN A 79 4.50 14.95 5.17
C ASN A 79 5.25 14.04 4.17
N VAL A 80 6.34 13.42 4.62
CA VAL A 80 7.09 12.47 3.78
C VAL A 80 6.42 11.10 3.84
N GLY A 81 6.45 10.37 2.73
CA GLY A 81 5.81 9.06 2.60
C GLY A 81 6.56 7.95 3.34
N TYR A 82 7.11 8.18 4.52
CA TYR A 82 7.85 7.17 5.30
C TYR A 82 7.42 7.20 6.77
N ARG A 83 7.57 6.07 7.47
CA ARG A 83 7.35 5.94 8.92
C ARG A 83 8.49 5.12 9.52
N VAL A 84 8.84 5.36 10.78
CA VAL A 84 9.75 4.49 11.53
C VAL A 84 8.97 3.72 12.61
N ASP A 85 9.26 2.43 12.77
CA ASP A 85 8.63 1.56 13.75
C ASP A 85 9.38 1.52 15.11
N GLU A 86 8.89 0.71 16.06
CA GLU A 86 9.51 0.54 17.38
C GLU A 86 10.81 -0.26 17.34
N GLN A 87 11.14 -0.90 16.22
CA GLN A 87 12.40 -1.59 16.00
C GLN A 87 13.42 -0.67 15.31
N GLY A 88 13.01 0.55 14.95
CA GLY A 88 13.79 1.57 14.26
C GLY A 88 13.95 1.31 12.76
N VAL A 89 13.11 0.45 12.19
CA VAL A 89 13.09 0.19 10.75
C VAL A 89 12.22 1.24 10.07
N VAL A 90 12.72 1.81 8.99
CA VAL A 90 11.98 2.76 8.16
C VAL A 90 11.17 2.01 7.10
N HIS A 91 9.87 2.28 7.08
CA HIS A 91 8.90 1.72 6.15
C HIS A 91 8.33 2.82 5.27
N PHE A 92 7.85 2.45 4.08
CA PHE A 92 7.11 3.38 3.25
C PHE A 92 5.71 3.59 3.86
N ALA A 93 5.29 4.84 4.06
CA ALA A 93 4.03 5.15 4.74
C ALA A 93 2.80 4.71 3.94
N VAL A 94 2.92 4.55 2.62
CA VAL A 94 1.87 3.93 1.80
C VAL A 94 1.57 2.51 2.29
N ASP A 95 2.58 1.76 2.76
CA ASP A 95 2.38 0.43 3.31
C ASP A 95 1.47 0.45 4.54
N VAL A 96 1.57 1.48 5.40
CA VAL A 96 0.74 1.60 6.60
C VAL A 96 -0.72 1.93 6.28
N GLU A 97 -0.97 2.89 5.39
CA GLU A 97 -2.35 3.22 5.00
C GLU A 97 -2.96 2.10 4.15
N PHE A 98 -2.16 1.44 3.33
CA PHE A 98 -2.54 0.25 2.60
C PHE A 98 -2.91 -0.90 3.55
N GLU A 99 -2.05 -1.22 4.53
CA GLU A 99 -2.32 -2.21 5.56
C GLU A 99 -3.58 -1.85 6.35
N ARG A 100 -3.73 -0.59 6.74
CA ARG A 100 -4.92 -0.10 7.44
C ARG A 100 -6.17 -0.28 6.60
N ALA A 101 -6.11 0.00 5.30
CA ALA A 101 -7.21 -0.21 4.36
C ALA A 101 -7.55 -1.70 4.21
N VAL A 102 -6.55 -2.57 4.11
CA VAL A 102 -6.70 -4.03 4.12
C VAL A 102 -7.39 -4.49 5.40
N GLN A 103 -6.87 -4.14 6.58
CA GLN A 103 -7.45 -4.54 7.87
C GLN A 103 -8.85 -3.98 8.10
N SER A 104 -9.11 -2.75 7.69
CA SER A 104 -10.46 -2.16 7.77
C SER A 104 -11.44 -2.89 6.85
N THR A 105 -10.99 -3.33 5.68
CA THR A 105 -11.82 -4.06 4.71
C THR A 105 -12.12 -5.47 5.19
N ILE A 106 -11.15 -6.17 5.79
CA ILE A 106 -11.38 -7.47 6.43
C ILE A 106 -12.43 -7.34 7.54
N ARG A 107 -12.32 -6.34 8.42
CA ARG A 107 -13.33 -6.07 9.46
C ARG A 107 -14.70 -5.73 8.87
N GLY A 108 -14.72 -5.01 7.75
CA GLY A 108 -15.93 -4.73 6.97
C GLY A 108 -16.53 -5.94 6.27
N LEU A 109 -15.91 -7.11 6.34
CA LEU A 109 -16.39 -8.34 5.71
C LEU A 109 -16.55 -9.49 6.72
N ASP A 110 -16.58 -9.20 8.03
CA ASP A 110 -16.58 -10.22 9.10
C ASP A 110 -17.85 -11.12 9.17
N ASP A 111 -18.79 -10.96 8.24
CA ASP A 111 -19.95 -11.84 8.10
C ASP A 111 -19.57 -13.17 7.40
N PRO A 112 -20.02 -14.34 7.91
CA PRO A 112 -19.78 -15.64 7.27
C PRO A 112 -20.13 -15.71 5.78
N ARG A 113 -21.11 -14.92 5.31
CA ARG A 113 -21.47 -14.77 3.88
C ARG A 113 -20.27 -14.40 3.01
N TYR A 114 -19.33 -13.63 3.54
CA TYR A 114 -18.15 -13.16 2.84
C TYR A 114 -16.93 -14.09 3.01
N GLY A 115 -17.08 -15.31 3.52
CA GLY A 115 -15.97 -16.23 3.78
C GLY A 115 -15.03 -16.43 2.58
N ASN A 116 -15.59 -16.65 1.39
CA ASN A 116 -14.81 -16.79 0.15
C ASN A 116 -14.14 -15.48 -0.29
N VAL A 117 -14.81 -14.34 -0.06
CA VAL A 117 -14.28 -13.00 -0.36
C VAL A 117 -13.05 -12.74 0.52
N ILE A 118 -13.17 -12.98 1.83
CA ILE A 118 -12.08 -12.82 2.80
C ILE A 118 -10.93 -13.77 2.46
N ALA A 119 -11.21 -15.03 2.16
CA ALA A 119 -10.18 -16.01 1.83
C ALA A 119 -9.34 -15.56 0.63
N SER A 120 -9.98 -15.07 -0.44
CA SER A 120 -9.28 -14.49 -1.59
C SER A 120 -8.50 -13.24 -1.21
N PHE A 121 -9.13 -12.31 -0.48
CA PHE A 121 -8.54 -11.02 -0.13
C PHE A 121 -7.31 -11.15 0.78
N LYS A 122 -7.35 -12.08 1.75
CA LYS A 122 -6.22 -12.35 2.66
C LYS A 122 -4.97 -12.89 1.96
N ARG A 123 -5.07 -13.36 0.71
CA ARG A 123 -3.90 -13.77 -0.08
C ARG A 123 -3.06 -12.58 -0.56
N ILE A 124 -3.58 -11.35 -0.56
CA ILE A 124 -2.82 -10.18 -1.01
C ILE A 124 -1.51 -10.01 -0.21
N GLN A 125 -1.59 -10.01 1.12
CA GLN A 125 -0.44 -9.69 1.96
C GLN A 125 0.70 -10.72 1.87
N PRO A 126 0.44 -12.05 1.93
CA PRO A 126 1.50 -13.03 1.71
C PRO A 126 2.21 -12.91 0.37
N GLU A 127 1.50 -12.50 -0.70
CA GLU A 127 2.08 -12.32 -2.03
C GLU A 127 2.98 -11.08 -2.11
N LEU A 128 2.56 -9.98 -1.47
CA LEU A 128 3.39 -8.76 -1.37
C LEU A 128 4.60 -8.94 -0.46
N ASN A 129 4.53 -9.83 0.54
CA ASN A 129 5.62 -10.10 1.48
C ASN A 129 6.69 -11.08 0.95
N LYS A 130 6.54 -11.59 -0.28
CA LYS A 130 7.58 -12.42 -0.92
C LYS A 130 8.83 -11.59 -1.22
N ASP A 131 9.97 -12.26 -1.39
CA ASP A 131 11.22 -11.65 -1.82
C ASP A 131 11.72 -12.30 -3.12
N PRO A 132 11.59 -11.62 -4.28
CA PRO A 132 10.95 -10.31 -4.48
C PRO A 132 9.40 -10.39 -4.38
N PRO A 133 8.70 -9.25 -4.13
CA PRO A 133 7.24 -9.21 -4.04
C PRO A 133 6.55 -9.74 -5.31
N ASP A 134 5.47 -10.51 -5.15
CA ASP A 134 4.67 -11.03 -6.25
C ASP A 134 3.43 -10.16 -6.50
N GLY A 135 3.67 -8.99 -7.08
CA GLY A 135 2.61 -8.01 -7.37
C GLY A 135 1.51 -8.57 -8.28
N LYS A 136 1.87 -9.46 -9.22
CA LYS A 136 0.92 -10.14 -10.12
C LYS A 136 -0.08 -11.00 -9.34
N GLN A 137 0.40 -11.85 -8.44
CA GLN A 137 -0.49 -12.72 -7.65
C GLN A 137 -1.30 -11.90 -6.64
N ALA A 138 -0.74 -10.82 -6.10
CA ALA A 138 -1.48 -9.90 -5.23
C ALA A 138 -2.62 -9.18 -5.98
N ILE A 139 -2.41 -8.72 -7.22
CA ILE A 139 -3.47 -8.15 -8.07
C ILE A 139 -4.56 -9.19 -8.32
N ARG A 140 -4.19 -10.43 -8.66
CA ARG A 140 -5.17 -11.52 -8.87
C ARG A 140 -5.98 -11.81 -7.61
N ALA A 141 -5.34 -11.86 -6.44
CA ALA A 141 -6.04 -12.06 -5.17
C ALA A 141 -7.06 -10.94 -4.88
N SER A 142 -6.70 -9.69 -5.18
CA SER A 142 -7.61 -8.54 -5.07
C SER A 142 -8.80 -8.65 -6.04
N PHE A 143 -8.52 -8.96 -7.31
CA PHE A 143 -9.55 -9.19 -8.32
C PHE A 143 -10.50 -10.34 -7.95
N ASP A 144 -9.96 -11.49 -7.53
CA ASP A 144 -10.73 -12.66 -7.13
C ASP A 144 -11.66 -12.35 -5.95
N ALA A 145 -11.23 -11.51 -5.00
CA ALA A 145 -12.08 -11.07 -3.89
C ALA A 145 -13.25 -10.21 -4.39
N VAL A 146 -12.99 -9.23 -5.26
CA VAL A 146 -14.03 -8.38 -5.85
C VAL A 146 -14.98 -9.20 -6.72
N GLU A 147 -14.47 -10.12 -7.53
CA GLU A 147 -15.26 -11.04 -8.35
C GLU A 147 -16.13 -11.95 -7.49
N ALA A 148 -15.60 -12.47 -6.38
CA ALA A 148 -16.38 -13.28 -5.44
C ALA A 148 -17.54 -12.49 -4.82
N LEU A 149 -17.31 -11.25 -4.36
CA LEU A 149 -18.38 -10.42 -3.82
C LEU A 149 -19.42 -10.07 -4.89
N PHE A 150 -18.98 -9.74 -6.10
CA PHE A 150 -19.87 -9.43 -7.21
C PHE A 150 -20.80 -10.62 -7.52
N LYS A 151 -20.29 -11.84 -7.52
CA LYS A 151 -21.09 -13.07 -7.71
C LYS A 151 -22.06 -13.35 -6.56
N LEU A 152 -21.72 -12.96 -5.33
CA LEU A 152 -22.64 -13.04 -4.18
C LEU A 152 -23.80 -12.06 -4.31
N MET A 153 -23.54 -10.85 -4.81
CA MET A 153 -24.55 -9.81 -5.04
C MET A 153 -25.46 -10.15 -6.23
N PHE A 154 -24.89 -10.71 -7.29
CA PHE A 154 -25.58 -10.95 -8.56
C PHE A 154 -25.49 -12.43 -8.93
N SER A 155 -26.41 -13.24 -8.42
CA SER A 155 -26.43 -14.70 -8.62
C SER A 155 -26.51 -15.16 -10.08
N ARG A 156 -26.90 -14.27 -11.01
CA ARG A 156 -26.94 -14.52 -12.47
C ARG A 156 -25.63 -14.17 -13.18
N ALA A 157 -24.68 -13.53 -12.51
CA ALA A 157 -23.38 -13.19 -13.09
C ALA A 157 -22.41 -14.38 -12.97
N HIS A 158 -21.96 -14.91 -14.11
CA HIS A 158 -21.00 -16.02 -14.13
C HIS A 158 -19.55 -15.55 -13.90
N ARG A 159 -19.25 -14.29 -14.20
CA ARG A 159 -17.94 -13.66 -14.07
C ARG A 159 -18.05 -12.18 -13.76
N LEU A 160 -16.95 -11.61 -13.29
CA LEU A 160 -16.77 -10.17 -13.25
C LEU A 160 -16.10 -9.70 -14.56
N GLY A 161 -16.81 -8.90 -15.34
CA GLY A 161 -16.32 -8.26 -16.55
C GLY A 161 -16.94 -6.88 -16.72
N GLY A 162 -16.37 -6.05 -17.61
CA GLY A 162 -16.88 -4.70 -17.84
C GLY A 162 -18.34 -4.68 -18.31
N GLY A 163 -18.75 -5.67 -19.12
CA GLY A 163 -20.13 -5.84 -19.55
C GLY A 163 -21.06 -6.23 -18.40
N GLU A 164 -20.68 -7.21 -17.60
CA GLU A 164 -21.46 -7.67 -16.44
C GLU A 164 -21.62 -6.57 -15.39
N ALA A 165 -20.57 -5.78 -15.12
CA ALA A 165 -20.65 -4.61 -14.26
C ALA A 165 -21.65 -3.58 -14.81
N GLN A 166 -21.62 -3.31 -16.11
CA GLN A 166 -22.58 -2.40 -16.74
C GLN A 166 -24.02 -2.92 -16.63
N THR A 167 -24.25 -4.21 -16.87
CA THR A 167 -25.58 -4.82 -16.88
C THR A 167 -26.20 -4.95 -15.49
N HIS A 168 -25.40 -5.26 -14.47
CA HIS A 168 -25.90 -5.56 -13.13
C HIS A 168 -25.71 -4.42 -12.13
N LEU A 169 -24.53 -3.79 -12.11
CA LEU A 169 -24.22 -2.78 -11.11
C LEU A 169 -24.79 -1.41 -11.47
N ALA A 170 -24.77 -1.02 -12.76
CA ALA A 170 -25.27 0.30 -13.15
C ALA A 170 -26.77 0.51 -12.81
N PRO A 171 -27.68 -0.47 -13.02
CA PRO A 171 -29.06 -0.34 -12.57
C PRO A 171 -29.19 -0.23 -11.05
N LEU A 172 -28.44 -1.05 -10.30
CA LEU A 172 -28.46 -1.02 -8.83
C LEU A 172 -28.02 0.36 -8.29
N VAL A 173 -26.93 0.90 -8.84
CA VAL A 173 -26.42 2.22 -8.45
C VAL A 173 -27.40 3.32 -8.85
N THR A 174 -28.03 3.21 -10.03
CA THR A 174 -29.05 4.16 -10.49
C THR A 174 -30.26 4.22 -9.57
N ASP A 175 -30.72 3.05 -9.10
CA ASP A 175 -31.84 2.90 -8.17
C ASP A 175 -31.52 3.44 -6.77
N ARG A 176 -30.26 3.29 -6.33
CA ARG A 176 -29.84 3.74 -5.00
C ARG A 176 -29.42 5.21 -4.91
N SER A 177 -29.21 5.88 -6.04
CA SER A 177 -28.75 7.28 -6.06
C SER A 177 -29.87 8.27 -6.35
N GLU A 178 -29.78 9.44 -5.70
CA GLU A 178 -30.64 10.57 -6.00
C GLU A 178 -30.39 11.11 -7.42
N GLU A 179 -31.41 11.74 -7.99
CA GLU A 179 -31.32 12.29 -9.33
C GLU A 179 -30.29 13.44 -9.41
N GLY A 180 -29.85 13.75 -10.63
CA GLY A 180 -28.94 14.87 -10.85
C GLY A 180 -27.46 14.50 -10.65
N ALA A 181 -26.75 15.24 -9.79
CA ALA A 181 -25.29 15.14 -9.69
C ALA A 181 -24.82 13.80 -9.12
N GLU A 182 -25.54 13.27 -8.12
CA GLU A 182 -25.18 12.01 -7.46
C GLU A 182 -25.25 10.84 -8.44
N ARG A 183 -26.40 10.62 -9.10
CA ARG A 183 -26.55 9.55 -10.10
C ARG A 183 -25.51 9.64 -11.22
N ARG A 184 -25.19 10.84 -11.71
CA ARG A 184 -24.15 11.02 -12.74
C ARG A 184 -22.77 10.63 -12.23
N ALA A 185 -22.40 11.05 -11.02
CA ALA A 185 -21.12 10.69 -10.41
C ALA A 185 -21.04 9.18 -10.16
N ALA A 186 -22.12 8.58 -9.66
CA ALA A 186 -22.19 7.15 -9.36
C ALA A 186 -22.09 6.30 -10.64
N LEU A 187 -22.71 6.70 -11.74
CA LEU A 187 -22.54 6.04 -13.04
C LEU A 187 -21.12 6.19 -13.60
N LYS A 188 -20.46 7.34 -13.41
CA LYS A 188 -19.05 7.50 -13.76
C LYS A 188 -18.14 6.64 -12.88
N TRP A 189 -18.53 6.41 -11.64
CA TRP A 189 -17.83 5.49 -10.75
C TRP A 189 -17.95 4.05 -11.23
N VAL A 190 -19.12 3.63 -11.74
CA VAL A 190 -19.28 2.34 -12.44
C VAL A 190 -18.38 2.28 -13.68
N SER A 191 -18.26 3.35 -14.47
CA SER A 191 -17.31 3.39 -15.60
C SER A 191 -15.87 3.17 -15.12
N SER A 192 -15.44 3.88 -14.07
CA SER A 192 -14.10 3.71 -13.47
C SER A 192 -13.86 2.27 -12.99
N PHE A 193 -14.86 1.64 -12.38
CA PHE A 193 -14.78 0.24 -11.98
C PHE A 193 -14.55 -0.71 -13.17
N LYS A 194 -15.18 -0.43 -14.31
CA LYS A 194 -14.97 -1.22 -15.55
C LYS A 194 -13.53 -1.09 -16.05
N GLU A 195 -12.98 0.12 -16.08
CA GLU A 195 -11.57 0.35 -16.46
C GLU A 195 -10.62 -0.40 -15.53
N TRP A 196 -10.92 -0.43 -14.21
CA TRP A 196 -10.13 -1.20 -13.25
C TRP A 196 -10.20 -2.72 -13.49
N ILE A 197 -11.39 -3.26 -13.81
CA ILE A 197 -11.56 -4.67 -14.19
C ILE A 197 -10.69 -5.00 -15.40
N GLU A 198 -10.74 -4.16 -16.43
CA GLU A 198 -9.95 -4.34 -17.66
C GLU A 198 -8.44 -4.27 -17.39
N ALA A 199 -8.01 -3.34 -16.54
CA ALA A 199 -6.61 -3.25 -16.11
C ALA A 199 -6.14 -4.51 -15.37
N CYS A 200 -6.98 -5.09 -14.50
CA CYS A 200 -6.65 -6.32 -13.79
C CYS A 200 -6.59 -7.54 -14.70
N HIS A 201 -7.37 -7.56 -15.79
CA HIS A 201 -7.36 -8.66 -16.76
C HIS A 201 -6.00 -8.85 -17.44
N PHE A 202 -5.19 -7.81 -17.62
CA PHE A 202 -3.82 -7.96 -18.12
C PHE A 202 -2.92 -8.85 -17.25
N TYR A 203 -3.27 -9.01 -15.97
CA TYR A 203 -2.55 -9.87 -15.05
C TYR A 203 -3.21 -11.23 -14.87
N ARG A 204 -4.41 -11.46 -15.43
CA ARG A 204 -5.09 -12.76 -15.39
C ARG A 204 -4.48 -13.67 -16.46
N HIS A 205 -4.18 -14.91 -16.09
CA HIS A 205 -3.57 -15.86 -17.03
C HIS A 205 -4.64 -16.28 -18.07
N GLU A 206 -4.46 -15.93 -19.34
CA GLU A 206 -5.20 -16.51 -20.46
C GLU A 206 -4.46 -17.75 -20.94
N GLN A 207 -5.16 -18.89 -21.10
CA GLN A 207 -4.56 -20.11 -21.62
C GLN A 207 -3.97 -19.87 -23.02
N GLY A 208 -2.67 -20.12 -23.17
CA GLY A 208 -1.96 -19.98 -24.44
C GLY A 208 -1.26 -18.63 -24.66
N GLN A 209 -1.38 -17.68 -23.73
CA GLN A 209 -0.59 -16.44 -23.74
C GLN A 209 0.67 -16.58 -22.88
N PRO A 210 1.77 -15.88 -23.22
CA PRO A 210 2.94 -15.77 -22.35
C PRO A 210 2.53 -15.24 -20.97
N GLU A 211 3.15 -15.77 -19.93
CA GLU A 211 2.88 -15.32 -18.57
C GLU A 211 3.19 -13.82 -18.42
N PRO A 212 2.25 -12.99 -17.89
CA PRO A 212 2.50 -11.57 -17.75
C PRO A 212 3.69 -11.31 -16.82
N HIS A 213 4.49 -10.32 -17.20
CA HIS A 213 5.63 -9.86 -16.39
C HIS A 213 5.16 -9.30 -15.05
N GLN A 214 6.03 -9.36 -14.05
CA GLN A 214 5.76 -8.71 -12.77
C GLN A 214 5.58 -7.20 -12.99
N PRO A 215 4.50 -6.59 -12.47
CA PRO A 215 4.36 -5.14 -12.50
C PRO A 215 5.40 -4.48 -11.60
N HIS A 216 5.66 -3.19 -11.83
CA HIS A 216 6.32 -2.38 -10.82
C HIS A 216 5.50 -2.39 -9.52
N ILE A 217 6.16 -2.41 -8.37
CA ILE A 217 5.47 -2.54 -7.07
C ILE A 217 4.45 -1.43 -6.85
N ASP A 218 4.76 -0.19 -7.24
CA ASP A 218 3.84 0.95 -7.13
C ASP A 218 2.55 0.75 -7.95
N LEU A 219 2.66 0.15 -9.13
CA LEU A 219 1.50 -0.16 -9.96
C LEU A 219 0.66 -1.28 -9.33
N ALA A 220 1.31 -2.30 -8.76
CA ALA A 220 0.61 -3.35 -8.03
C ALA A 220 -0.16 -2.77 -6.84
N ILE A 221 0.49 -1.95 -6.01
CA ILE A 221 -0.14 -1.28 -4.86
C ILE A 221 -1.32 -0.41 -5.32
N ALA A 222 -1.18 0.35 -6.41
CA ALA A 222 -2.24 1.18 -6.95
C ALA A 222 -3.46 0.36 -7.40
N LEU A 223 -3.25 -0.71 -8.17
CA LEU A 223 -4.32 -1.61 -8.63
C LEU A 223 -5.00 -2.31 -7.46
N ILE A 224 -4.23 -2.78 -6.48
CA ILE A 224 -4.79 -3.43 -5.30
C ILE A 224 -5.61 -2.42 -4.49
N SER A 225 -5.11 -1.21 -4.26
CA SER A 225 -5.82 -0.14 -3.55
C SER A 225 -7.14 0.24 -4.24
N GLY A 226 -7.16 0.26 -5.58
CA GLY A 226 -8.40 0.36 -6.36
C GLY A 226 -9.37 -0.79 -6.03
N GLY A 227 -8.88 -2.02 -6.04
CA GLY A 227 -9.66 -3.20 -5.66
C GLY A 227 -10.22 -3.14 -4.25
N ILE A 228 -9.43 -2.68 -3.26
CA ILE A 228 -9.89 -2.45 -1.88
C ILE A 228 -11.05 -1.45 -1.88
N THR A 229 -10.92 -0.35 -2.63
CA THR A 229 -11.95 0.69 -2.71
C THR A 229 -13.25 0.15 -3.31
N TYR A 230 -13.17 -0.56 -4.43
CA TYR A 230 -14.36 -1.16 -5.06
C TYR A 230 -14.96 -2.27 -4.21
N LEU A 231 -14.15 -3.10 -3.54
CA LEU A 231 -14.63 -4.15 -2.66
C LEU A 231 -15.48 -3.56 -1.52
N ARG A 232 -14.97 -2.52 -0.87
CA ARG A 232 -15.69 -1.80 0.20
C ARG A 232 -16.97 -1.16 -0.32
N TRP A 233 -16.90 -0.52 -1.49
CA TRP A 233 -18.06 0.13 -2.10
C TRP A 233 -19.15 -0.88 -2.49
N LEU A 234 -18.78 -2.03 -3.06
CA LEU A 234 -19.73 -3.11 -3.36
C LEU A 234 -20.36 -3.69 -2.09
N ALA A 235 -19.58 -3.82 -1.01
CA ALA A 235 -20.09 -4.32 0.26
C ALA A 235 -21.17 -3.41 0.88
N THR A 236 -21.15 -2.10 0.63
CA THR A 236 -22.24 -1.20 1.09
C THR A 236 -23.55 -1.46 0.36
N PHE A 237 -23.52 -2.07 -0.82
CA PHE A 237 -24.71 -2.45 -1.56
C PHE A 237 -25.25 -3.82 -1.16
N ASP A 238 -24.37 -4.79 -0.88
CA ASP A 238 -24.79 -6.14 -0.48
C ASP A 238 -25.40 -6.16 0.93
N ARG A 239 -24.89 -5.35 1.86
CA ARG A 239 -25.42 -5.26 3.22
C ARG A 239 -26.86 -4.74 3.23
N PRO A 240 -27.78 -5.35 4.01
CA PRO A 240 -29.12 -4.82 4.21
C PRO A 240 -29.07 -3.41 4.83
N ARG A 241 -30.02 -2.54 4.47
CA ARG A 241 -30.12 -1.15 4.94
C ARG A 241 -30.32 -1.00 6.48
N GLY A 242 -30.34 -2.07 7.26
CA GLY A 242 -30.68 -2.09 8.69
C GLY A 242 -29.50 -2.09 9.67
N ASP A 243 -28.26 -2.28 9.22
CA ASP A 243 -27.09 -2.40 10.11
C ASP A 243 -26.22 -1.12 10.12
N GLN A 244 -26.80 0.02 9.77
CA GLN A 244 -26.16 1.34 9.83
C GLN A 244 -26.91 2.25 10.82
N GLU A 245 -27.11 1.77 12.05
CA GLU A 245 -27.41 2.59 13.23
C GLU A 245 -26.34 2.38 14.30
#